data_AF-A0A1B1TDF2-F1
#
_entry.id   AF-A0A1B1TDF2-F1
#
_cell.length_a   1.000
_cell.length_b   1.000
_cell.length_c   1.000
_cell.angle_alpha   90.00
_cell.angle_beta   90.00
_cell.angle_gamma   90.00
#
_symmetry.space_group_name_H-M   'P 1'
#
loop_
_entity.id
_entity.type
_entity.pdbx_description
1 polymer ?
#
loop_
_entity_poly.entity_id
_entity_poly.type
_entity_poly.pdbx_seq_one_letter_code
_entity_poly.pdbx_strand_id
1 'polypeptide(L)'
;MESIIDQSCPICNSLDGLKLFVHISEIPYFGEHTQMTMMCDSCGWKNTDFIPAEGKKAGSWTMKVKTIEHMKVRVVRSSSCTVRIEEIGLEVEPGGNSSGYITNIEGVLNRFQDIVEMILRQARRDNEENVEKCLLLLEEINEIKKGNKEVEIILLDPMGHSQILHDDAVSRELAEEEIAELSVGISIPVFDINSDNNLQE
;
A
#
# COMPACT_ATOMS: atom_id res chain seq x y z
N MET A 1 -0.41 20.30 12.82
CA MET A 1 -0.76 21.59 12.20
C MET A 1 -1.96 21.36 11.30
N GLU A 2 -2.96 22.25 11.33
CA GLU A 2 -4.14 22.20 10.46
C GLU A 2 -4.09 23.39 9.50
N SER A 3 -4.32 23.15 8.22
CA SER A 3 -4.41 24.17 7.17
C SER A 3 -5.50 23.80 6.15
N ILE A 4 -5.94 24.77 5.36
CA ILE A 4 -6.88 24.55 4.25
C ILE A 4 -6.10 24.72 2.96
N ILE A 5 -6.15 23.70 2.09
CA ILE A 5 -5.59 23.75 0.75
C ILE A 5 -6.70 24.11 -0.23
N ASP A 6 -6.46 25.15 -1.03
CA ASP A 6 -7.34 25.58 -2.12
C ASP A 6 -7.17 24.65 -3.34
N GLN A 7 -7.70 23.44 -3.22
CA GLN A 7 -7.74 22.41 -4.25
C GLN A 7 -9.13 21.76 -4.27
N SER A 8 -9.59 21.39 -5.46
CA SER A 8 -10.87 20.70 -5.60
C SER A 8 -10.81 19.28 -5.06
N CYS A 9 -11.92 18.81 -4.47
CA CYS A 9 -12.00 17.43 -4.02
C CYS A 9 -11.95 16.46 -5.21
N PRO A 10 -11.05 15.47 -5.25
CA PRO A 10 -10.94 14.54 -6.37
C PRO A 10 -12.16 13.60 -6.51
N ILE A 11 -12.99 13.50 -5.47
CA ILE A 11 -14.17 12.62 -5.44
C ILE A 11 -15.46 13.36 -5.77
N CYS A 12 -15.69 14.53 -5.19
CA CYS A 12 -16.95 15.28 -5.36
C CYS A 12 -16.80 16.58 -6.15
N ASN A 13 -15.58 16.96 -6.54
CA ASN A 13 -15.24 18.20 -7.23
C ASN A 13 -15.68 19.47 -6.49
N SER A 14 -15.92 19.39 -5.17
CA SER A 14 -16.15 20.58 -4.36
C SER A 14 -14.95 21.52 -4.46
N LEU A 15 -15.23 22.81 -4.61
CA LEU A 15 -14.25 23.89 -4.66
C LEU A 15 -14.02 24.54 -3.28
N ASP A 16 -14.65 24.00 -2.22
CA ASP A 16 -14.56 24.54 -0.85
C ASP A 16 -13.18 24.35 -0.19
N GLY A 17 -12.21 23.77 -0.92
CA GLY A 17 -10.90 23.39 -0.43
C GLY A 17 -10.89 22.08 0.37
N LEU A 18 -9.68 21.62 0.70
CA LEU A 18 -9.43 20.39 1.46
C LEU A 18 -8.70 20.74 2.76
N LYS A 19 -9.18 20.22 3.88
CA LYS A 19 -8.47 20.32 5.17
C LYS A 19 -7.24 19.43 5.14
N LEU A 20 -6.08 19.99 5.40
CA LEU A 20 -4.83 19.28 5.58
C LEU A 20 -4.44 19.26 7.05
N PHE A 21 -4.22 18.06 7.58
CA PHE A 21 -3.63 17.83 8.89
C PHE A 21 -2.22 17.28 8.71
N VAL A 22 -1.23 17.97 9.24
CA VAL A 22 0.18 17.54 9.23
C VAL A 22 0.60 17.20 10.65
N HIS A 23 1.06 15.96 10.85
CA HIS A 23 1.58 15.47 12.12
C HIS A 23 2.95 14.83 11.92
N ILE A 24 3.98 15.38 12.55
CA ILE A 24 5.31 14.79 12.55
C ILE A 24 5.38 13.82 13.73
N SER A 25 5.74 12.57 13.45
CA SER A 25 5.89 11.54 14.47
C SER A 25 6.95 10.54 14.07
N GLU A 26 7.59 9.97 15.07
CA GLU A 26 8.39 8.76 14.87
C GLU A 26 7.46 7.55 14.84
N ILE A 27 7.45 6.83 13.71
CA ILE A 27 6.71 5.58 13.58
C ILE A 27 7.73 4.45 13.70
N PRO A 28 7.53 3.46 14.60
CA PRO A 28 8.40 2.30 14.70
C PRO A 28 8.68 1.69 13.31
N TYR A 29 9.94 1.33 13.04
CA TYR A 29 10.44 0.76 11.77
C TYR A 29 10.49 1.70 10.57
N PHE A 30 9.76 2.80 10.65
CA PHE A 30 9.70 3.80 9.62
C PHE A 30 10.76 4.87 9.89
N GLY A 31 10.90 5.34 11.14
CA GLY A 31 11.79 6.45 11.54
C GLY A 31 10.99 7.74 11.80
N GLU A 32 11.56 8.92 11.55
CA GLU A 32 10.82 10.20 11.57
C GLU A 32 9.96 10.38 10.32
N HIS A 33 8.66 10.60 10.49
CA HIS A 33 7.67 10.65 9.40
C HIS A 33 6.75 11.85 9.57
N THR A 34 6.39 12.44 8.44
CA THR A 34 5.31 13.42 8.34
C THR A 34 4.06 12.71 7.84
N GLN A 35 3.09 12.50 8.75
CA GLN A 35 1.76 12.07 8.40
C GLN A 35 0.97 13.26 7.86
N MET A 36 0.51 13.19 6.61
CA MET A 36 -0.33 14.18 5.96
C MET A 36 -1.71 13.59 5.72
N THR A 37 -2.73 14.17 6.32
CA THR A 37 -4.12 13.75 6.12
C THR A 37 -4.91 14.85 5.44
N MET A 38 -5.46 14.58 4.26
CA MET A 38 -6.39 15.46 3.57
C MET A 38 -7.83 15.00 3.82
N MET A 39 -8.74 15.94 4.04
CA MET A 39 -10.16 15.68 4.25
C MET A 39 -11.03 16.69 3.51
N CYS A 40 -12.05 16.19 2.81
CA CYS A 40 -13.11 17.00 2.22
C CYS A 40 -14.30 17.08 3.19
N ASP A 41 -14.66 18.30 3.63
CA ASP A 41 -15.84 18.49 4.48
C ASP A 41 -17.16 18.22 3.73
N SER A 42 -17.20 18.43 2.41
CA SER A 42 -18.43 18.30 1.62
C SER A 42 -18.86 16.84 1.41
N CYS A 43 -17.92 15.91 1.22
CA CYS A 43 -18.24 14.49 0.97
C CYS A 43 -17.61 13.50 1.95
N GLY A 44 -16.78 13.96 2.89
CA GLY A 44 -16.09 13.12 3.86
C GLY A 44 -14.93 12.29 3.30
N TRP A 45 -14.51 12.53 2.04
CA TRP A 45 -13.31 11.88 1.50
C TRP A 45 -12.12 12.22 2.39
N LYS A 46 -11.32 11.19 2.70
CA LYS A 46 -10.13 11.30 3.52
C LYS A 46 -9.01 10.50 2.88
N ASN A 47 -7.85 11.13 2.70
CA ASN A 47 -6.62 10.45 2.32
C ASN A 47 -5.55 10.71 3.37
N THR A 48 -4.72 9.71 3.66
CA THR A 48 -3.62 9.83 4.62
C THR A 48 -2.37 9.25 4.00
N ASP A 49 -1.35 10.09 3.87
CA ASP A 49 -0.05 9.72 3.35
C ASP A 49 1.04 9.91 4.40
N PHE A 50 2.14 9.20 4.24
CA PHE A 50 3.27 9.22 5.16
C PHE A 50 4.55 9.51 4.38
N ILE A 51 5.16 10.66 4.66
CA ILE A 51 6.40 11.10 4.03
C ILE A 51 7.55 10.92 5.02
N PRO A 52 8.51 10.01 4.78
CA PRO A 52 9.71 9.89 5.62
C PRO A 52 10.56 11.17 5.53
N ALA A 53 11.26 11.51 6.61
CA ALA A 53 12.21 12.62 6.62
C ALA A 53 13.43 12.38 5.72
N GLU A 54 13.82 11.11 5.54
CA GLU A 54 14.88 10.69 4.62
C GLU A 54 14.24 10.23 3.30
N GLY A 55 14.63 10.84 2.18
CA GLY A 55 14.16 10.40 0.86
C GLY A 55 14.58 8.96 0.59
N LYS A 56 13.63 8.02 0.57
CA LYS A 56 13.89 6.64 0.19
C LYS A 56 13.72 6.49 -1.32
N LYS A 57 14.64 5.73 -1.93
CA LYS A 57 14.57 5.37 -3.34
C LYS A 57 13.54 4.27 -3.56
N ALA A 58 12.98 4.21 -4.77
CA ALA A 58 12.14 3.12 -5.23
C ALA A 58 12.80 1.76 -4.91
N GLY A 59 12.06 0.91 -4.20
CA GLY A 59 12.61 -0.29 -3.58
C GLY A 59 11.70 -1.49 -3.72
N SER A 60 12.32 -2.65 -3.83
CA SER A 60 11.65 -3.94 -3.75
C SER A 60 12.09 -4.69 -2.50
N TRP A 61 11.15 -5.40 -1.89
CA TRP A 61 11.41 -6.37 -0.84
C TRP A 61 10.82 -7.72 -1.22
N THR A 62 11.62 -8.77 -1.09
CA THR A 62 11.21 -10.14 -1.41
C THR A 62 11.49 -11.06 -0.23
N MET A 63 10.53 -11.92 0.11
CA MET A 63 10.73 -12.96 1.13
C MET A 63 10.03 -14.26 0.75
N LYS A 64 10.74 -15.37 0.91
CA LYS A 64 10.15 -16.72 0.83
C LYS A 64 9.48 -17.10 2.14
N VAL A 65 8.19 -17.36 2.07
CA VAL A 65 7.33 -17.84 3.15
C VAL A 65 7.28 -19.36 3.07
N LYS A 66 7.92 -20.04 4.03
CA LYS A 66 8.07 -21.51 4.02
C LYS A 66 7.47 -22.20 5.23
N THR A 67 7.39 -21.50 6.35
CA THR A 67 6.94 -22.07 7.62
C THR A 67 5.80 -21.25 8.20
N ILE A 68 5.09 -21.83 9.16
CA ILE A 68 4.02 -21.14 9.87
C ILE A 68 4.56 -19.98 10.73
N GLU A 69 5.82 -20.03 11.15
CA GLU A 69 6.49 -18.94 11.86
C GLU A 69 6.62 -17.70 10.98
N HIS A 70 6.85 -17.87 9.66
CA HIS A 70 6.93 -16.74 8.72
C HIS A 70 5.63 -15.95 8.65
N MET A 71 4.48 -16.54 9.01
CA MET A 71 3.18 -15.83 9.08
C MET A 71 3.20 -14.62 10.04
N LYS A 72 4.07 -14.65 11.05
CA LYS A 72 4.21 -13.60 12.07
C LYS A 72 5.13 -12.47 11.65
N VAL A 73 5.91 -12.64 10.58
CA VAL A 73 6.85 -11.64 10.08
C VAL A 73 6.11 -10.34 9.78
N ARG A 74 6.65 -9.23 10.29
CA ARG A 74 6.02 -7.92 10.17
C ARG A 74 6.21 -7.40 8.76
N VAL A 75 5.11 -6.92 8.17
CA VAL A 75 5.07 -6.30 6.85
C VAL A 75 4.63 -4.87 7.00
N VAL A 76 5.39 -4.00 6.38
CA VAL A 76 5.13 -2.58 6.25
C VAL A 76 4.82 -2.32 4.78
N ARG A 77 3.59 -1.88 4.48
CA ARG A 77 3.17 -1.61 3.09
C ARG A 77 2.71 -0.15 3.00
N SER A 78 3.29 0.60 2.07
CA SER A 78 2.96 2.01 1.80
C SER A 78 1.74 2.16 0.90
N SER A 79 1.19 3.36 0.78
CA SER A 79 0.09 3.69 -0.13
C SER A 79 0.41 3.36 -1.60
N SER A 80 1.65 3.55 -2.04
CA SER A 80 2.14 3.35 -3.42
C SER A 80 2.58 1.92 -3.76
N CYS A 81 2.61 1.01 -2.79
CA CYS A 81 3.21 -0.30 -2.99
C CYS A 81 2.28 -1.33 -3.64
N THR A 82 2.77 -1.99 -4.68
CA THR A 82 2.19 -3.20 -5.26
C THR A 82 2.69 -4.44 -4.50
N VAL A 83 1.77 -5.36 -4.20
CA VAL A 83 2.07 -6.62 -3.51
C VAL A 83 1.82 -7.79 -4.46
N ARG A 84 2.80 -8.69 -4.61
CA ARG A 84 2.70 -9.91 -5.42
C ARG A 84 2.92 -11.17 -4.58
N ILE A 85 2.22 -12.24 -4.96
CA ILE A 85 2.43 -13.61 -4.50
C ILE A 85 2.62 -14.48 -5.74
N GLU A 86 3.87 -14.81 -6.06
CA GLU A 86 4.27 -15.34 -7.38
C GLU A 86 3.63 -16.70 -7.70
N GLU A 87 3.73 -17.68 -6.79
CA GLU A 87 3.35 -19.08 -7.05
C GLU A 87 1.83 -19.29 -7.20
N ILE A 88 1.03 -18.30 -6.82
CA ILE A 88 -0.43 -18.31 -7.00
C ILE A 88 -0.91 -17.18 -7.93
N GLY A 89 0.03 -16.44 -8.54
CA GLY A 89 -0.25 -15.40 -9.52
C GLY A 89 -1.17 -14.29 -9.01
N LEU A 90 -1.09 -13.97 -7.72
CA LEU A 90 -1.91 -12.92 -7.13
C LEU A 90 -1.12 -11.62 -7.03
N GLU A 91 -1.73 -10.54 -7.50
CA GLU A 91 -1.16 -9.20 -7.47
C GLU A 91 -2.22 -8.19 -7.05
N VAL A 92 -1.83 -7.25 -6.19
CA VAL A 92 -2.66 -6.10 -5.81
C VAL A 92 -1.84 -4.83 -6.00
N GLU A 93 -2.29 -4.02 -6.95
CA GLU A 93 -1.79 -2.67 -7.17
C GLU A 93 -2.49 -1.65 -6.25
N PRO A 94 -1.84 -0.50 -5.98
CA PRO A 94 -2.47 0.58 -5.24
C PRO A 94 -3.66 1.19 -5.98
N GLY A 95 -4.85 1.08 -5.38
CA GLY A 95 -6.06 1.75 -5.87
C GLY A 95 -6.22 3.21 -5.41
N GLY A 96 -7.31 3.86 -5.81
CA GLY A 96 -7.55 5.29 -5.51
C GLY A 96 -7.68 5.65 -4.03
N ASN A 97 -8.05 4.70 -3.17
CA ASN A 97 -8.12 4.89 -1.70
C ASN A 97 -7.05 4.08 -0.97
N SER A 98 -5.94 3.78 -1.66
CA SER A 98 -4.86 2.98 -1.10
C SER A 98 -4.16 3.73 0.03
N SER A 99 -4.10 3.10 1.20
CA SER A 99 -3.44 3.65 2.38
C SER A 99 -2.32 2.72 2.85
N GLY A 100 -1.30 3.31 3.45
CA GLY A 100 -0.25 2.54 4.11
C GLY A 100 -0.77 1.82 5.36
N TYR A 101 -0.25 0.63 5.64
CA TYR A 101 -0.57 -0.13 6.83
C TYR A 101 0.59 -0.98 7.32
N ILE A 102 0.57 -1.31 8.60
CA ILE A 102 1.55 -2.21 9.23
C ILE A 102 0.81 -3.49 9.66
N THR A 103 1.22 -4.62 9.13
CA THR A 103 0.60 -5.92 9.36
C THR A 103 1.66 -7.02 9.47
N ASN A 104 1.28 -8.27 9.31
CA ASN A 104 2.19 -9.41 9.16
C ASN A 104 1.88 -10.19 7.87
N ILE A 105 2.68 -11.18 7.53
CA ILE A 105 2.47 -12.01 6.33
C ILE A 105 1.06 -12.64 6.32
N GLU A 106 0.58 -13.14 7.45
CA GLU A 106 -0.80 -13.64 7.57
C GLU A 106 -1.84 -12.56 7.21
N GLY A 107 -1.66 -11.34 7.72
CA GLY A 107 -2.54 -10.22 7.45
C GLY A 107 -2.49 -9.75 6.00
N VAL A 108 -1.37 -9.93 5.29
CA VAL A 108 -1.30 -9.73 3.84
C VAL A 108 -2.15 -10.80 3.14
N LEU A 109 -1.97 -12.07 3.47
CA LEU A 109 -2.72 -13.19 2.88
C LEU A 109 -4.24 -13.06 3.13
N ASN A 110 -4.64 -12.61 4.33
CA ASN A 110 -6.04 -12.35 4.65
C ASN A 110 -6.66 -11.29 3.74
N ARG A 111 -5.91 -10.24 3.38
CA ARG A 111 -6.40 -9.20 2.46
C ARG A 111 -6.61 -9.74 1.04
N PHE A 112 -5.72 -10.60 0.56
CA PHE A 112 -5.95 -11.31 -0.71
C PHE A 112 -7.17 -12.22 -0.61
N GLN A 113 -7.32 -12.96 0.49
CA GLN A 113 -8.47 -13.81 0.75
C GLN A 113 -9.79 -13.01 0.68
N ASP A 114 -9.86 -11.85 1.35
CA ASP A 114 -11.04 -10.98 1.38
C ASP A 114 -11.43 -10.50 -0.04
N ILE A 115 -10.45 -10.15 -0.88
CA ILE A 115 -10.67 -9.74 -2.27
C ILE A 115 -11.21 -10.90 -3.11
N VAL A 116 -10.58 -12.09 -3.00
CA VAL A 116 -11.03 -13.29 -3.73
C VAL A 116 -12.43 -13.71 -3.29
N GLU A 117 -12.75 -13.64 -1.99
CA GLU A 117 -14.09 -13.90 -1.48
C GLU A 117 -15.13 -12.90 -2.01
N MET A 118 -14.78 -11.62 -2.14
CA MET A 118 -15.65 -10.61 -2.71
C MET A 118 -15.96 -10.92 -4.19
N ILE A 119 -14.94 -11.27 -4.97
CA ILE A 119 -15.08 -11.65 -6.39
C ILE A 119 -15.94 -12.92 -6.50
N LEU A 120 -15.69 -13.93 -5.66
CA LEU A 120 -16.49 -15.16 -5.62
C LEU A 120 -17.98 -14.89 -5.37
N ARG A 121 -18.31 -13.98 -4.44
CA ARG A 121 -19.70 -13.58 -4.17
C ARG A 121 -20.35 -12.85 -5.36
N GLN A 122 -19.57 -12.14 -6.16
CA GLN A 122 -20.06 -11.51 -7.40
C GLN A 122 -20.28 -12.56 -8.49
N ALA A 123 -19.30 -13.41 -8.77
CA ALA A 123 -19.38 -14.46 -9.78
C ALA A 123 -20.56 -15.42 -9.55
N ARG A 124 -20.85 -15.76 -8.28
CA ARG A 124 -22.03 -16.59 -7.92
C ARG A 124 -23.37 -15.92 -8.22
N ARG A 125 -23.44 -14.58 -8.17
CA ARG A 125 -24.67 -13.84 -8.51
C ARG A 125 -24.87 -13.75 -10.01
N ASP A 126 -23.78 -13.59 -10.75
CA ASP A 126 -23.81 -13.37 -12.20
C ASP A 126 -23.71 -14.69 -13.01
N ASN A 127 -23.62 -15.83 -12.32
CA ASN A 127 -23.53 -17.18 -12.88
C ASN A 127 -22.32 -17.37 -13.82
N GLU A 128 -21.19 -16.79 -13.44
CA GLU A 128 -19.94 -16.83 -14.20
C GLU A 128 -19.12 -18.11 -13.95
N GLU A 129 -18.32 -18.48 -14.95
CA GLU A 129 -17.39 -19.63 -14.92
C GLU A 129 -16.22 -19.45 -13.91
N ASN A 130 -16.05 -18.25 -13.34
CA ASN A 130 -14.93 -17.91 -12.46
C ASN A 130 -15.03 -18.46 -11.02
N VAL A 131 -16.16 -19.07 -10.65
CA VAL A 131 -16.41 -19.60 -9.30
C VAL A 131 -15.38 -20.66 -8.90
N GLU A 132 -15.06 -21.60 -9.78
CA GLU A 132 -14.13 -22.69 -9.49
C GLU A 132 -12.70 -22.17 -9.25
N LYS A 133 -12.23 -21.24 -10.10
CA LYS A 133 -10.91 -20.60 -9.95
C LYS A 133 -10.77 -19.87 -8.61
N CYS A 134 -11.81 -19.15 -8.20
CA CYS A 134 -11.80 -18.45 -6.91
C CYS A 134 -11.72 -19.43 -5.74
N LEU A 135 -12.44 -20.57 -5.81
CA LEU A 135 -12.38 -21.59 -4.77
C LEU A 135 -11.00 -22.23 -4.67
N LEU A 136 -10.35 -22.51 -5.81
CA LEU A 136 -8.98 -23.03 -5.85
C LEU A 136 -8.00 -22.03 -5.22
N LEU A 137 -8.06 -20.75 -5.58
CA LEU A 137 -7.20 -19.72 -4.99
C LEU A 137 -7.39 -19.60 -3.46
N LEU A 138 -8.62 -19.68 -2.96
CA LEU A 138 -8.89 -19.66 -1.52
C LEU A 138 -8.33 -20.89 -0.81
N GLU A 139 -8.35 -22.06 -1.45
CA GLU A 139 -7.70 -23.26 -0.93
C GLU A 139 -6.18 -23.10 -0.87
N GLU A 140 -5.56 -22.59 -1.94
CA GLU A 140 -4.13 -22.34 -1.98
C GLU A 140 -3.67 -21.34 -0.90
N ILE A 141 -4.39 -20.22 -0.72
CA ILE A 141 -4.12 -19.26 0.36
C ILE A 141 -4.19 -19.94 1.73
N ASN A 142 -5.16 -20.84 1.95
CA ASN A 142 -5.28 -21.55 3.22
C ASN A 142 -4.14 -22.55 3.45
N GLU A 143 -3.68 -23.26 2.42
CA GLU A 143 -2.53 -24.16 2.53
C GLU A 143 -1.22 -23.41 2.79
N ILE A 144 -1.06 -22.22 2.22
CA ILE A 144 0.05 -21.32 2.52
C ILE A 144 0.00 -20.91 4.00
N LYS A 145 -1.16 -20.46 4.50
CA LYS A 145 -1.33 -20.05 5.91
C LYS A 145 -1.03 -21.16 6.91
N LYS A 146 -1.25 -22.43 6.53
CA LYS A 146 -0.90 -23.61 7.34
C LYS A 146 0.59 -23.96 7.28
N GLY A 147 1.35 -23.36 6.37
CA GLY A 147 2.75 -23.71 6.10
C GLY A 147 2.92 -24.97 5.24
N ASN A 148 1.88 -25.41 4.54
CA ASN A 148 1.92 -26.60 3.68
C ASN A 148 2.39 -26.30 2.25
N LYS A 149 2.40 -25.02 1.85
CA LYS A 149 2.84 -24.55 0.54
C LYS A 149 3.77 -23.36 0.72
N GLU A 150 4.94 -23.41 0.08
CA GLU A 150 5.89 -22.30 0.07
C GLU A 150 5.48 -21.28 -0.99
N VAL A 151 5.62 -19.99 -0.67
CA VAL A 151 5.43 -18.89 -1.62
C VAL A 151 6.45 -17.78 -1.45
N GLU A 152 6.64 -16.98 -2.48
CA GLU A 152 7.42 -15.76 -2.48
C GLU A 152 6.49 -14.55 -2.47
N ILE A 153 6.64 -13.71 -1.45
CA ILE A 153 5.94 -12.42 -1.35
C ILE A 153 6.90 -11.32 -1.78
N ILE A 154 6.44 -10.49 -2.71
CA ILE A 154 7.20 -9.37 -3.26
C ILE A 154 6.43 -8.09 -3.01
N LEU A 155 7.10 -7.10 -2.40
CA LEU A 155 6.66 -5.72 -2.32
C LEU A 155 7.43 -4.94 -3.37
N LEU A 156 6.71 -4.22 -4.23
CA LEU A 156 7.26 -3.31 -5.22
C LEU A 156 6.77 -1.92 -4.89
N ASP A 157 7.66 -1.06 -4.40
CA ASP A 157 7.28 0.27 -3.93
C ASP A 157 8.06 1.36 -4.66
N PRO A 158 7.42 2.04 -5.64
CA PRO A 158 8.03 3.16 -6.35
C PRO A 158 8.48 4.31 -5.44
N MET A 159 7.89 4.45 -4.25
CA MET A 159 8.29 5.48 -3.28
C MET A 159 9.23 4.96 -2.18
N GLY A 160 9.52 3.65 -2.14
CA GLY A 160 10.54 3.10 -1.24
C GLY A 160 10.16 3.04 0.24
N HIS A 161 8.87 3.08 0.57
CA HIS A 161 8.37 3.15 1.94
C HIS A 161 7.95 1.79 2.53
N SER A 162 7.93 0.73 1.72
CA SER A 162 7.51 -0.62 2.11
C SER A 162 8.68 -1.51 2.49
N GLN A 163 8.47 -2.41 3.44
CA GLN A 163 9.51 -3.28 4.00
C GLN A 163 8.94 -4.61 4.52
N ILE A 164 9.75 -5.66 4.47
CA ILE A 164 9.49 -6.93 5.18
C ILE A 164 10.54 -7.06 6.28
N LEU A 165 10.11 -7.09 7.54
CA LEU A 165 11.02 -7.02 8.68
C LEU A 165 11.43 -8.42 9.15
N HIS A 166 12.33 -9.03 8.39
CA HIS A 166 12.92 -10.33 8.68
C HIS A 166 14.30 -10.48 8.05
N ASP A 167 15.19 -11.26 8.67
CA ASP A 167 16.56 -11.46 8.18
C ASP A 167 16.62 -12.18 6.83
N ASP A 168 15.62 -13.03 6.54
CA ASP A 168 15.49 -13.73 5.25
C ASP A 168 14.93 -12.84 4.13
N ALA A 169 14.52 -11.61 4.44
CA ALA A 169 13.99 -10.71 3.43
C ALA A 169 15.13 -10.02 2.68
N VAL A 170 15.05 -10.02 1.35
CA VAL A 170 16.04 -9.39 0.47
C VAL A 170 15.46 -8.08 -0.05
N SER A 171 16.23 -7.01 0.08
CA SER A 171 15.89 -5.70 -0.50
C SER A 171 16.79 -5.36 -1.69
N ARG A 172 16.24 -4.63 -2.66
CA ARG A 172 16.96 -4.08 -3.81
C ARG A 172 16.33 -2.78 -4.27
N GLU A 173 17.10 -1.95 -4.98
CA GLU A 173 16.54 -0.82 -5.72
C GLU A 173 15.73 -1.34 -6.93
N LEU A 174 14.63 -0.66 -7.26
CA LEU A 174 13.85 -0.92 -8.47
C LEU A 174 14.53 -0.29 -9.69
N ALA A 175 14.49 -0.98 -10.84
CA ALA A 175 14.96 -0.43 -12.10
C ALA A 175 13.96 0.61 -12.67
N GLU A 176 14.43 1.51 -13.53
CA GLU A 176 13.57 2.55 -14.12
C GLU A 176 12.41 1.96 -14.93
N GLU A 177 12.65 0.84 -15.62
CA GLU A 177 11.63 0.13 -16.39
C GLU A 177 10.54 -0.46 -15.48
N GLU A 178 10.93 -1.02 -14.33
CA GLU A 178 9.97 -1.55 -13.36
C GLU A 178 9.11 -0.43 -12.76
N ILE A 179 9.71 0.72 -12.45
CA ILE A 179 9.00 1.88 -11.90
C ILE A 179 7.95 2.39 -12.90
N ALA A 180 8.28 2.39 -14.20
CA ALA A 180 7.37 2.87 -15.25
C ALA A 180 6.12 1.99 -15.42
N GLU A 181 6.20 0.71 -15.08
CA GLU A 181 5.07 -0.23 -15.13
C GLU A 181 4.21 -0.22 -13.86
N LEU A 182 4.72 0.32 -12.75
CA LEU A 182 4.03 0.29 -11.46
C LEU A 182 3.05 1.46 -11.30
N SER A 183 1.81 1.12 -10.96
CA SER A 183 0.82 2.08 -10.46
C SER A 183 1.29 2.68 -9.13
N VAL A 184 1.21 4.01 -8.98
CA VAL A 184 1.54 4.73 -7.72
C VAL A 184 0.29 5.14 -6.91
N GLY A 185 -0.90 4.79 -7.40
CA GLY A 185 -2.16 5.28 -6.83
C GLY A 185 -2.36 6.78 -7.07
N ILE A 186 -3.14 7.45 -6.22
CA ILE A 186 -3.34 8.90 -6.31
C ILE A 186 -2.12 9.61 -5.71
N SER A 187 -1.29 10.22 -6.57
CA SER A 187 -0.26 11.14 -6.14
C SER A 187 -0.88 12.47 -5.73
N ILE A 188 -0.84 12.81 -4.45
CA ILE A 188 -1.12 14.19 -4.02
C ILE A 188 0.15 15.01 -4.30
N PRO A 189 0.07 16.16 -4.99
CA PRO A 189 1.21 17.05 -5.11
C PRO A 189 1.60 17.54 -3.71
N VAL A 190 2.74 17.06 -3.21
CA VAL A 190 3.39 17.59 -2.01
C VAL A 190 4.10 18.86 -2.45
N PHE A 191 3.54 20.02 -2.11
CA PHE A 191 4.24 21.28 -2.29
C PHE A 191 5.24 21.43 -1.14
N ASP A 192 6.51 21.61 -1.48
CA ASP A 192 7.53 22.03 -0.51
C ASP A 192 7.08 23.32 0.16
N ILE A 193 6.78 23.27 1.46
CA ILE A 193 6.42 24.45 2.27
C ILE A 193 7.65 25.36 2.51
N ASN A 194 8.83 24.99 2.00
CA ASN A 194 10.09 25.68 2.26
C ASN A 194 10.54 26.68 1.16
N SER A 195 9.73 26.96 0.13
CA SER A 195 10.09 27.96 -0.89
C SER A 195 9.74 29.42 -0.55
N ASP A 196 9.02 29.71 0.54
CA ASP A 196 8.65 31.07 0.92
C ASP A 196 9.56 31.66 2.02
N ASN A 197 10.87 31.68 1.78
CA ASN A 197 11.81 32.44 2.63
C ASN A 197 12.93 33.14 1.83
N ASN A 198 12.63 33.64 0.64
CA ASN A 198 13.52 34.57 -0.08
C ASN A 198 12.74 35.60 -0.91
N LEU A 199 11.99 36.47 -0.23
CA LEU A 199 11.62 37.79 -0.76
C LEU A 199 11.70 38.81 0.38
N GLN A 200 12.94 39.15 0.76
CA GLN A 200 13.28 40.45 1.32
C GLN A 200 14.33 41.09 0.41
N GLU A 201 13.87 42.02 -0.43
CA GLU A 201 14.48 43.34 -0.68
C GLU A 201 13.49 44.22 -1.48
#